data_AF-A0A1F3EMZ8-F1
#
_entry.id   AF-A0A1F3EMZ8-F1
#
_cell.length_a   1.000
_cell.length_b   1.000
_cell.length_c   1.000
_cell.angle_alpha   90.00
_cell.angle_beta   90.00
_cell.angle_gamma   90.00
#
_symmetry.space_group_name_H-M   'P 1'
#
loop_
_entity.id
_entity.type
_entity.pdbx_description
1 polymer ?
#
loop_
_entity_poly.entity_id
_entity_poly.type
_entity_poly.pdbx_seq_one_letter_code
_entity_poly.pdbx_strand_id
1 'polypeptide(L)'
;MTNENIIKILKETLSSARLKNYAGYSKFDALNSPFIRFISFNNSWLRFAWTQFIKISPINFRPFFRVKTSRNPKGIALFTRSYLFLYEKTNNTEYFKEAETLLNWLIENKSANQKYFSWGYNYAWQN
;
A
#
# COMPACT_ATOMS: atom_id res chain seq x y z
N MET A 1 -27.94 -1.21 3.76
CA MET A 1 -27.21 -1.29 2.47
C MET A 1 -27.47 -2.68 1.89
N THR A 2 -27.96 -2.80 0.66
CA THR A 2 -28.24 -4.12 0.04
C THR A 2 -26.95 -4.83 -0.37
N ASN A 3 -26.96 -6.16 -0.50
CA ASN A 3 -25.79 -6.95 -0.93
C ASN A 3 -25.22 -6.48 -2.28
N GLU A 4 -26.08 -6.04 -3.20
CA GLU A 4 -25.68 -5.50 -4.50
C GLU A 4 -24.85 -4.22 -4.38
N ASN A 5 -25.23 -3.32 -3.46
CA ASN A 5 -24.49 -2.08 -3.21
C ASN A 5 -23.09 -2.37 -2.65
N ILE A 6 -22.95 -3.38 -1.78
CA ILE A 6 -21.65 -3.80 -1.24
C ILE A 6 -20.76 -4.33 -2.37
N ILE A 7 -21.29 -5.19 -3.25
CA ILE A 7 -20.53 -5.73 -4.38
C ILE A 7 -20.13 -4.63 -5.37
N LYS A 8 -21.00 -3.65 -5.60
CA LYS A 8 -20.69 -2.48 -6.44
C LYS A 8 -19.52 -1.69 -5.87
N ILE A 9 -19.59 -1.29 -4.60
CA ILE A 9 -18.52 -0.55 -3.91
C ILE A 9 -17.21 -1.34 -3.92
N LEU A 10 -17.28 -2.65 -3.69
CA LEU A 10 -16.11 -3.53 -3.75
C LEU A 10 -15.44 -3.49 -5.13
N LYS A 11 -16.22 -3.64 -6.20
CA LYS A 11 -15.71 -3.59 -7.59
C LYS A 11 -15.11 -2.23 -7.94
N GLU A 12 -15.74 -1.13 -7.54
CA GLU A 12 -15.23 0.23 -7.75
C GLU A 12 -13.91 0.46 -6.98
N THR A 13 -13.84 -0.03 -5.74
CA THR A 13 -12.64 0.05 -4.90
C THR A 13 -11.48 -0.73 -5.54
N LEU A 14 -11.73 -1.96 -6.01
CA LEU A 14 -10.73 -2.78 -6.69
C LEU A 14 -10.28 -2.14 -8.01
N SER A 15 -11.20 -1.57 -8.78
CA SER A 15 -10.87 -0.87 -10.03
C SER A 15 -9.96 0.34 -9.77
N SER A 16 -10.31 1.19 -8.79
CA SER A 16 -9.48 2.33 -8.37
C SER A 16 -8.10 1.88 -7.86
N ALA A 17 -8.03 0.78 -7.11
CA ALA A 17 -6.75 0.22 -6.64
C ALA A 17 -5.89 -0.29 -7.80
N ARG A 18 -6.49 -1.02 -8.75
CA ARG A 18 -5.81 -1.54 -9.95
C ARG A 18 -5.25 -0.43 -10.82
N LEU A 19 -6.01 0.64 -11.04
CA LEU A 19 -5.55 1.84 -11.79
C LEU A 19 -4.31 2.50 -11.15
N LYS A 20 -4.18 2.43 -9.82
CA LYS A 20 -3.02 2.94 -9.07
C LYS A 20 -1.94 1.88 -8.88
N ASN A 21 -2.02 0.77 -9.60
CA ASN A 21 -1.11 -0.36 -9.48
C ASN A 21 -0.98 -0.90 -8.03
N TYR A 22 -2.07 -0.80 -7.26
CA TYR A 22 -2.17 -1.15 -5.85
C TYR A 22 -1.15 -0.40 -4.95
N ALA A 23 -0.63 0.73 -5.42
CA ALA A 23 0.29 1.58 -4.69
C ALA A 23 -0.45 2.80 -4.12
N GLY A 24 -0.05 3.21 -2.92
CA GLY A 24 -0.64 4.35 -2.25
C GLY A 24 0.30 4.99 -1.23
N TYR A 25 -0.18 6.08 -0.64
CA TYR A 25 0.46 6.73 0.49
C TYR A 25 0.22 5.94 1.78
N SER A 26 1.16 6.03 2.72
CA SER A 26 1.09 5.34 4.00
C SER A 26 1.34 6.30 5.16
N LYS A 27 1.03 5.89 6.39
CA LYS A 27 1.09 6.78 7.57
C LYS A 27 2.49 7.37 7.83
N PHE A 28 3.54 6.65 7.44
CA PHE A 28 4.94 7.01 7.68
C PHE A 28 5.75 7.11 6.37
N ASP A 29 5.05 7.34 5.24
CA ASP A 29 5.64 7.41 3.91
C ASP A 29 6.59 8.59 3.69
N ALA A 30 6.50 9.64 4.53
CA ALA A 30 7.44 10.76 4.54
C ALA A 30 8.91 10.30 4.66
N LEU A 31 9.17 9.20 5.39
CA LEU A 31 10.51 8.63 5.53
C LEU A 31 11.09 8.12 4.21
N ASN A 32 10.24 7.84 3.21
CA ASN A 32 10.66 7.40 1.89
C ASN A 32 11.05 8.56 0.96
N SER A 33 10.87 9.83 1.35
CA SER A 33 11.24 10.97 0.52
C SER A 33 12.74 11.27 0.61
N PRO A 34 13.48 11.24 -0.53
CA PRO A 34 14.87 11.69 -0.57
C PRO A 34 15.02 13.17 -0.22
N PHE A 35 13.99 13.98 -0.54
CA PHE A 35 13.99 15.41 -0.24
C PHE A 35 13.85 15.67 1.26
N ILE A 36 12.95 14.95 1.94
CA ILE A 36 12.83 15.04 3.40
C ILE A 36 14.12 14.60 4.08
N ARG A 37 14.74 13.52 3.59
CA ARG A 37 16.05 13.08 4.07
C ARG A 37 17.12 14.16 3.91
N PHE A 38 17.12 14.88 2.80
CA PHE A 38 18.05 15.98 2.52
C PHE A 38 17.84 17.17 3.46
N ILE A 39 16.62 17.71 3.55
CA ILE A 39 16.30 18.88 4.41
C ILE A 39 16.35 18.56 5.91
N SER A 40 16.38 17.28 6.28
CA SER A 40 16.52 16.87 7.68
C SER A 40 17.97 16.80 8.15
N PHE A 41 18.97 17.02 7.27
CA PHE A 41 20.40 17.00 7.64
C PHE A 41 20.82 15.75 8.44
N ASN A 42 20.25 14.60 8.09
CA ASN A 42 20.39 13.34 8.82
C ASN A 42 19.95 13.35 10.32
N ASN A 43 19.31 14.42 10.78
CA ASN A 43 18.80 14.57 12.14
C ASN A 43 17.49 13.80 12.34
N SER A 44 17.45 12.98 13.40
CA SER A 44 16.29 12.14 13.68
C SER A 44 15.04 12.90 14.07
N TRP A 45 15.17 13.97 14.85
CA TRP A 45 14.06 14.81 15.31
C TRP A 45 13.43 15.59 14.16
N LEU A 46 14.23 16.10 13.23
CA LEU A 46 13.72 16.80 12.04
C LEU A 46 12.92 15.86 11.14
N ARG A 47 13.40 14.63 10.88
CA ARG A 47 12.63 13.64 10.12
C ARG A 47 11.30 13.29 10.79
N PHE A 48 11.30 13.19 12.12
CA PHE A 48 10.08 12.95 12.88
C PHE A 48 9.10 14.13 12.76
N ALA A 49 9.58 15.37 12.90
CA ALA A 49 8.77 16.57 12.73
C ALA A 49 8.13 16.63 11.34
N TRP A 50 8.91 16.41 10.28
CA TRP A 50 8.38 16.34 8.90
C TRP A 50 7.36 15.21 8.73
N THR A 51 7.60 14.05 9.34
CA THR A 51 6.67 12.92 9.30
C THR A 51 5.34 13.27 9.96
N GLN A 52 5.34 13.89 11.15
CA GLN A 52 4.10 14.32 11.79
C GLN A 52 3.39 15.42 11.01
N PHE A 53 4.13 16.40 10.49
CA PHE A 53 3.58 17.48 9.66
C PHE A 53 2.83 16.92 8.44
N ILE A 54 3.48 16.06 7.66
CA ILE A 54 2.89 15.46 6.44
C ILE A 54 1.73 14.51 6.75
N LYS A 55 1.78 13.83 7.90
CA LYS A 55 0.75 12.90 8.33
C LYS A 55 -0.53 13.61 8.78
N ILE A 56 -0.42 14.74 9.48
CA ILE A 56 -1.55 15.41 10.14
C ILE A 56 -2.10 16.57 9.30
N SER A 57 -1.28 17.13 8.40
CA SER A 57 -1.70 18.26 7.55
C SER A 57 -2.99 17.96 6.78
N PRO A 58 -3.97 18.88 6.77
CA PRO A 58 -5.19 18.75 5.96
C PRO A 58 -4.90 18.90 4.46
N ILE A 59 -3.77 19.53 4.11
CA ILE A 59 -3.29 19.69 2.74
C ILE A 59 -2.29 18.58 2.44
N ASN A 60 -2.44 17.91 1.28
CA ASN A 60 -1.55 16.85 0.86
C ASN A 60 -0.23 17.40 0.31
N PHE A 61 0.78 17.55 1.17
CA PHE A 61 2.13 17.98 0.79
C PHE A 61 3.00 16.87 0.18
N ARG A 62 2.51 15.63 0.11
CA ARG A 62 3.29 14.48 -0.38
C ARG A 62 3.82 14.66 -1.81
N PRO A 63 3.05 15.22 -2.78
CA PRO A 63 3.56 15.49 -4.12
C PRO A 63 4.70 16.51 -4.11
N PHE A 64 4.59 17.56 -3.30
CA PHE A 64 5.62 18.60 -3.16
C PHE A 64 6.93 18.01 -2.63
N PHE A 65 6.84 17.18 -1.59
CA PHE A 65 7.99 16.50 -1.01
C PHE A 65 8.42 15.25 -1.79
N ARG A 66 7.89 14.99 -2.98
CA ARG A 66 8.22 13.82 -3.81
C ARG A 66 8.14 12.49 -3.05
N VAL A 67 7.18 12.38 -2.14
CA VAL A 67 6.90 11.12 -1.44
C VAL A 67 6.37 10.14 -2.47
N LYS A 68 7.04 9.00 -2.62
CA LYS A 68 6.64 7.95 -3.57
C LYS A 68 5.55 7.08 -2.95
N THR A 69 4.53 6.77 -3.73
CA THR A 69 3.55 5.74 -3.40
C THR A 69 4.20 4.36 -3.49
N SER A 70 3.71 3.41 -2.70
CA SER A 70 4.24 2.06 -2.68
C SER A 70 3.15 1.03 -2.37
N ARG A 71 3.37 -0.22 -2.79
CA ARG A 71 2.50 -1.34 -2.42
C ARG A 71 2.76 -1.70 -0.96
N ASN A 72 1.68 -1.82 -0.18
CA ASN A 72 1.76 -2.34 1.19
C ASN A 72 1.38 -3.83 1.16
N PRO A 73 2.23 -4.76 1.63
CA PRO A 73 1.94 -6.20 1.59
C PRO A 73 0.61 -6.58 2.25
N LYS A 74 0.23 -5.94 3.36
CA LYS A 74 -1.08 -6.16 3.99
C LYS A 74 -2.23 -5.70 3.08
N GLY A 75 -2.06 -4.57 2.40
CA GLY A 75 -3.01 -4.08 1.42
C GLY A 75 -3.17 -5.04 0.24
N ILE A 76 -2.06 -5.54 -0.30
CA ILE A 76 -2.06 -6.53 -1.37
C ILE A 76 -2.80 -7.81 -0.95
N ALA A 77 -2.53 -8.33 0.25
CA ALA A 77 -3.24 -9.50 0.78
C ALA A 77 -4.77 -9.28 0.88
N LEU A 78 -5.20 -8.09 1.29
CA LEU A 78 -6.62 -7.73 1.34
C LEU A 78 -7.26 -7.65 -0.06
N PHE A 79 -6.55 -7.09 -1.04
CA PHE A 79 -7.01 -7.06 -2.43
C PHE A 79 -7.07 -8.46 -3.04
N THR A 80 -6.04 -9.29 -2.84
CA THR A 80 -6.05 -10.71 -3.25
C THR A 80 -7.26 -11.45 -2.70
N ARG A 81 -7.53 -11.33 -1.38
CA ARG A 81 -8.69 -11.95 -0.75
C ARG A 81 -10.01 -11.47 -1.35
N SER A 82 -10.10 -10.18 -1.66
CA SER A 82 -11.29 -9.58 -2.28
C SER A 82 -11.56 -10.12 -3.68
N TYR A 83 -10.50 -10.31 -4.49
CA TYR A 83 -10.61 -10.94 -5.80
C TYR A 83 -11.01 -12.41 -5.71
N LEU A 84 -10.41 -13.19 -4.79
CA LEU A 84 -10.80 -14.58 -4.56
C LEU A 84 -12.27 -14.70 -4.14
N PHE A 85 -12.74 -13.81 -3.26
CA PHE A 85 -14.14 -13.74 -2.88
C PHE A 85 -15.06 -13.47 -4.08
N LEU A 86 -14.70 -12.52 -4.96
CA LEU A 86 -15.48 -12.25 -6.18
C LEU A 86 -15.44 -13.43 -7.15
N TYR A 87 -14.30 -14.12 -7.27
CA TYR A 87 -14.19 -15.32 -8.09
C TYR A 87 -15.14 -16.41 -7.59
N GLU A 88 -15.13 -16.72 -6.29
CA GLU A 88 -16.04 -17.69 -5.66
C GLU A 88 -17.53 -17.37 -5.95
N LYS A 89 -17.88 -16.08 -5.96
CA LYS A 89 -19.27 -15.64 -6.19
C LYS A 89 -19.71 -15.59 -7.65
N THR A 90 -18.77 -15.52 -8.59
CA THR A 90 -19.10 -15.22 -10.00
C THR A 90 -18.53 -16.21 -11.00
N ASN A 91 -17.59 -17.06 -10.59
CA ASN A 91 -16.76 -17.90 -11.44
C ASN A 91 -16.03 -17.13 -12.58
N ASN A 92 -15.88 -15.80 -12.45
CA ASN A 92 -15.20 -15.00 -13.45
C ASN A 92 -13.67 -15.13 -13.28
N THR A 93 -13.03 -15.79 -14.25
CA THR A 93 -11.60 -16.10 -14.25
C THR A 93 -10.69 -14.87 -14.25
N GLU A 94 -11.16 -13.69 -14.64
CA GLU A 94 -10.37 -12.45 -14.53
C GLU A 94 -10.08 -12.07 -13.07
N TYR A 95 -11.01 -12.34 -12.15
CA TYR A 95 -10.76 -12.15 -10.72
C TYR A 95 -9.74 -13.14 -10.18
N PHE A 96 -9.76 -14.39 -10.68
CA PHE A 96 -8.76 -15.39 -10.32
C PHE A 96 -7.35 -14.97 -10.78
N LYS A 97 -7.20 -14.52 -12.02
CA LYS A 97 -5.91 -14.05 -12.58
C LYS A 97 -5.34 -12.85 -11.81
N GLU A 98 -6.18 -11.88 -11.45
CA GLU A 98 -5.74 -10.74 -10.63
C GLU A 98 -5.33 -11.18 -9.23
N ALA A 99 -6.07 -12.10 -8.59
CA ALA A 99 -5.68 -12.65 -7.30
C ALA A 99 -4.32 -13.36 -7.36
N GLU A 100 -4.10 -14.19 -8.38
CA GLU A 100 -2.85 -14.91 -8.61
C GLU A 100 -1.68 -13.94 -8.82
N THR A 101 -1.86 -12.90 -9.63
CA THR A 101 -0.86 -11.85 -9.87
C THR A 101 -0.42 -11.18 -8.57
N LEU A 102 -1.38 -10.84 -7.71
CA LEU A 102 -1.10 -10.20 -6.42
C LEU A 102 -0.46 -11.16 -5.42
N LEU A 103 -0.84 -12.43 -5.44
CA LEU A 103 -0.25 -13.45 -4.58
C LEU A 103 1.21 -13.73 -4.97
N ASN A 104 1.51 -13.82 -6.26
CA ASN A 104 2.87 -13.96 -6.75
C ASN A 104 3.73 -12.78 -6.33
N TRP A 105 3.21 -11.56 -6.42
CA TRP A 105 3.91 -10.38 -5.91
C TRP A 105 4.23 -10.49 -4.40
N LEU A 106 3.34 -11.03 -3.58
CA LEU A 106 3.61 -11.25 -2.15
C LEU A 106 4.75 -12.26 -1.93
N ILE A 107 4.73 -13.37 -2.67
CA ILE A 107 5.77 -14.41 -2.57
C ILE A 107 7.14 -13.83 -2.95
N GLU A 108 7.19 -13.07 -4.04
CA GLU A 108 8.41 -12.39 -4.53
C GLU A 108 8.92 -11.31 -3.56
N ASN A 109 8.02 -10.66 -2.82
CA ASN A 109 8.35 -9.52 -1.94
C ASN A 109 8.33 -9.89 -0.44
N LYS A 110 8.57 -11.16 -0.10
CA LYS A 110 8.75 -11.60 1.30
C LYS A 110 10.03 -11.01 1.91
N SER A 111 10.04 -10.88 3.24
CA SER A 111 11.25 -10.49 3.98
C SER A 111 12.37 -11.51 3.78
N ALA A 112 13.56 -11.02 3.47
CA ALA A 112 14.75 -11.84 3.31
C ALA A 112 15.19 -12.48 4.64
N ASN A 113 15.84 -13.65 4.54
CA ASN A 113 16.47 -14.35 5.67
C ASN A 113 15.50 -14.72 6.82
N GLN A 114 14.21 -14.88 6.53
CA GLN A 114 13.22 -15.35 7.49
C GLN A 114 12.86 -16.81 7.24
N LYS A 115 12.71 -17.59 8.32
CA LYS A 115 12.32 -19.02 8.27
C LYS A 115 10.92 -19.24 7.68
N TYR A 116 10.01 -18.28 7.90
CA TYR A 116 8.62 -18.32 7.44
C TYR A 116 8.30 -17.10 6.57
N PHE A 117 7.24 -17.21 5.77
CA PHE A 117 6.72 -16.07 5.00
C PHE A 117 6.31 -14.95 5.95
N SER A 118 6.94 -13.80 5.76
CA SER A 118 6.75 -12.60 6.56
C SER A 118 6.99 -11.38 5.69
N TRP A 119 6.36 -10.27 6.05
CA TRP A 119 6.44 -9.02 5.33
C TRP A 119 6.60 -7.87 6.33
N GLY A 120 7.62 -7.05 6.13
CA GLY A 120 7.83 -5.84 6.89
C GLY A 120 7.11 -4.63 6.28
N TYR A 121 7.34 -3.46 6.88
CA TYR A 121 6.98 -2.21 6.25
C TYR A 121 7.87 -1.92 5.05
N ASN A 122 7.30 -1.22 4.08
CA ASN A 122 7.98 -0.78 2.87
C ASN A 122 8.74 0.56 3.05
N TYR A 123 9.10 0.88 4.29
CA TYR A 123 9.88 2.05 4.67
C TYR A 123 10.91 1.65 5.73
N ALA A 124 12.09 2.27 5.67
CA ALA A 124 13.11 2.10 6.69
C ALA A 124 12.61 2.74 7.98
N TRP A 125 12.18 1.92 8.94
CA TRP A 125 11.75 2.41 10.23
C TRP A 125 12.90 3.16 10.91
N GLN A 126 12.56 4.30 11.49
CA GLN A 126 13.54 5.17 12.12
C GLN A 126 13.70 4.76 13.59
N ASN A 127 14.87 4.21 13.92
CA ASN A 127 15.33 3.96 15.28
C ASN A 127 16.31 5.05 15.72
#